data_AF-A0A2S7QKD0-F1
#
_entry.id   AF-A0A2S7QKD0-F1
#
_cell.length_a   1.000
_cell.length_b   1.000
_cell.length_c   1.000
_cell.angle_alpha   90.00
_cell.angle_beta   90.00
_cell.angle_gamma   90.00
#
_symmetry.space_group_name_H-M   'P 1'
#
loop_
_entity.id
_entity.type
_entity.pdbx_description
1 polymer ?
#
loop_
_entity_poly.entity_id
_entity_poly.type
_entity_poly.pdbx_seq_one_letter_code
_entity_poly.pdbx_strand_id
1 'polypeptide(L)'
;MLTIGGDFTLTNLTTLSTLSFAQLTKVGNIDWSALPALPSLIFPQSIGEASSVIITNTFLSTLDGINLKTVNTLNINNNNRLKTFSTQVGNIHDLLNIDSNGKDLEVSFPNLLWAANMTFRNCSSISIPSLSTVNGSLGFYENYFTSLSAPNLTSVGNTANGQGSLAFVANPSLANITINGLTKVGGAFQIANNSALEDISFPALTQVGGAIDFSGNFSTPQLPKLDDVKGGFNMQSTAQIDCDGFKSESHSGAIQGTFVCKTTADAKSGTSTSGSSSTSSSGSSSSTSKAAAASYGVNEALVGVSVVGGLLQMLL
;
A
#
# COMPACT_ATOMS: atom_id res chain seq x y z
N MET A 1 -14.90 -21.23 -25.67
CA MET A 1 -14.68 -20.06 -24.79
C MET A 1 -16.00 -19.77 -24.10
N LEU A 2 -16.08 -19.93 -22.78
CA LEU A 2 -17.29 -19.65 -22.00
C LEU A 2 -17.13 -18.32 -21.27
N THR A 3 -18.22 -17.55 -21.23
CA THR A 3 -18.27 -16.22 -20.63
C THR A 3 -19.46 -16.12 -19.68
N ILE A 4 -19.25 -15.52 -18.50
CA ILE A 4 -20.32 -14.95 -17.68
C ILE A 4 -20.35 -13.46 -17.96
N GLY A 5 -21.41 -12.96 -18.62
CA GLY A 5 -21.44 -11.56 -19.09
C GLY A 5 -21.55 -10.52 -17.96
N GLY A 6 -22.07 -10.91 -16.80
CA GLY A 6 -22.25 -10.06 -15.63
C GLY A 6 -21.45 -10.55 -14.43
N ASP A 7 -22.05 -10.44 -13.25
CA ASP A 7 -21.39 -10.77 -11.99
C ASP A 7 -21.39 -12.28 -11.75
N PHE A 8 -20.22 -12.80 -11.44
CA PHE A 8 -20.05 -14.14 -10.91
C PHE A 8 -19.98 -14.05 -9.37
N THR A 9 -21.16 -13.96 -8.76
CA THR A 9 -21.30 -13.78 -7.31
C THR A 9 -21.40 -15.10 -6.57
N LEU A 10 -20.60 -15.28 -5.52
CA LEU A 10 -20.70 -16.39 -4.58
C LEU A 10 -20.63 -15.83 -3.15
N THR A 11 -21.68 -16.04 -2.36
CA THR A 11 -21.79 -15.44 -1.02
C THR A 11 -22.30 -16.45 -0.02
N ASN A 12 -21.63 -16.57 1.14
CA ASN A 12 -22.06 -17.39 2.26
C ASN A 12 -22.29 -18.88 1.92
N LEU A 13 -21.50 -19.43 1.01
CA LEU A 13 -21.61 -20.83 0.61
C LEU A 13 -20.73 -21.70 1.52
N THR A 14 -21.24 -21.97 2.72
CA THR A 14 -20.50 -22.63 3.81
C THR A 14 -20.10 -24.07 3.52
N THR A 15 -20.75 -24.73 2.56
CA THR A 15 -20.50 -26.12 2.17
C THR A 15 -19.91 -26.26 0.77
N LEU A 16 -19.68 -25.16 0.04
CA LEU A 16 -19.12 -25.23 -1.31
C LEU A 16 -17.66 -25.67 -1.22
N SER A 17 -17.43 -26.96 -1.50
CA SER A 17 -16.10 -27.58 -1.45
C SER A 17 -15.41 -27.65 -2.81
N THR A 18 -16.13 -27.40 -3.89
CA THR A 18 -15.61 -27.52 -5.25
C THR A 18 -16.26 -26.50 -6.16
N LEU A 19 -15.42 -25.72 -6.85
CA LEU A 19 -15.83 -24.78 -7.89
C LEU A 19 -15.03 -25.10 -9.16
N SER A 20 -15.72 -25.63 -10.17
CA SER A 20 -15.10 -26.15 -11.39
C SER A 20 -15.76 -25.59 -12.63
N PHE A 21 -14.95 -25.01 -13.51
CA PHE A 21 -15.37 -24.51 -14.81
C PHE A 21 -14.28 -24.83 -15.84
N ALA A 22 -14.53 -25.83 -16.69
CA ALA A 22 -13.54 -26.32 -17.64
C ALA A 22 -13.22 -25.34 -18.78
N GLN A 23 -14.13 -24.42 -19.12
CA GLN A 23 -14.02 -23.55 -20.30
C GLN A 23 -14.23 -22.05 -20.01
N LEU A 24 -14.43 -21.67 -18.74
CA LEU A 24 -14.64 -20.28 -18.36
C LEU A 24 -13.34 -19.50 -18.48
N THR A 25 -13.35 -18.46 -19.31
CA THR A 25 -12.17 -17.61 -19.56
C THR A 25 -12.46 -16.13 -19.34
N LYS A 26 -13.73 -15.75 -19.28
CA LYS A 26 -14.17 -14.35 -19.13
C LYS A 26 -15.36 -14.25 -18.18
N VAL A 27 -15.31 -13.24 -17.33
CA VAL A 27 -16.40 -12.86 -16.44
C VAL A 27 -16.57 -11.34 -16.48
N GLY A 28 -17.76 -10.82 -16.20
CA GLY A 28 -17.94 -9.39 -16.00
C GLY A 28 -17.21 -8.96 -14.74
N ASN A 29 -17.67 -9.46 -13.58
CA ASN A 29 -17.03 -9.24 -12.29
C ASN A 29 -16.94 -10.56 -11.50
N ILE A 30 -15.94 -10.69 -10.64
CA ILE A 30 -15.88 -11.71 -9.59
C ILE A 30 -16.19 -11.01 -8.27
N ASP A 31 -17.21 -11.50 -7.57
CA ASP A 31 -17.55 -11.07 -6.21
C ASP A 31 -17.78 -12.29 -5.33
N TRP A 32 -16.71 -12.74 -4.67
CA TRP A 32 -16.71 -13.93 -3.84
C TRP A 32 -16.47 -13.57 -2.39
N SER A 33 -17.41 -13.96 -1.52
CA SER A 33 -17.37 -13.66 -0.11
C SER A 33 -17.83 -14.84 0.74
N ALA A 34 -17.15 -15.07 1.86
CA ALA A 34 -17.52 -16.09 2.84
C ALA A 34 -17.65 -17.50 2.23
N LEU A 35 -16.52 -18.01 1.71
CA LEU A 35 -16.40 -19.36 1.13
C LEU A 35 -15.46 -20.23 2.00
N PRO A 36 -15.88 -20.62 3.22
CA PRO A 36 -15.00 -21.25 4.21
C PRO A 36 -14.64 -22.70 3.90
N ALA A 37 -15.28 -23.34 2.92
CA ALA A 37 -15.05 -24.72 2.55
C ALA A 37 -14.37 -24.89 1.18
N LEU A 38 -14.07 -23.81 0.45
CA LEU A 38 -13.51 -23.87 -0.90
C LEU A 38 -11.97 -23.72 -0.85
N PRO A 39 -11.19 -24.81 -1.04
CA PRO A 39 -9.73 -24.75 -0.88
C PRO A 39 -9.00 -24.21 -2.11
N SER A 40 -9.54 -24.44 -3.31
CA SER A 40 -8.90 -24.08 -4.58
C SER A 40 -9.92 -23.98 -5.72
N LEU A 41 -9.51 -23.38 -6.83
CA LEU A 41 -10.30 -23.29 -8.07
C LEU A 41 -9.90 -24.40 -9.03
N ILE A 42 -10.85 -24.88 -9.84
CA ILE A 42 -10.60 -25.86 -10.91
C ILE A 42 -10.91 -25.22 -12.26
N PHE A 43 -10.13 -24.21 -12.64
CA PHE A 43 -10.30 -23.40 -13.86
C PHE A 43 -9.10 -23.59 -14.81
N PRO A 44 -9.00 -24.72 -15.55
CA PRO A 44 -7.81 -25.05 -16.33
C PRO A 44 -7.52 -24.08 -17.48
N GLN A 45 -8.49 -23.29 -17.92
CA GLN A 45 -8.28 -22.25 -18.95
C GLN A 45 -7.89 -20.89 -18.37
N SER A 46 -8.00 -20.72 -17.05
CA SER A 46 -7.91 -19.45 -16.32
C SER A 46 -8.87 -18.36 -16.80
N ILE A 47 -9.41 -17.59 -15.86
CA ILE A 47 -10.12 -16.35 -16.17
C ILE A 47 -9.07 -15.31 -16.56
N GLY A 48 -9.05 -14.92 -17.84
CA GLY A 48 -8.11 -13.93 -18.39
C GLY A 48 -8.68 -12.52 -18.49
N GLU A 49 -10.00 -12.37 -18.36
CA GLU A 49 -10.72 -11.11 -18.47
C GLU A 49 -11.78 -11.00 -17.36
N ALA A 50 -11.67 -9.93 -16.57
CA ALA A 50 -12.64 -9.47 -15.58
C ALA A 50 -12.48 -7.96 -15.40
N SER A 51 -13.58 -7.22 -15.21
CA SER A 51 -13.53 -5.78 -14.92
C SER A 51 -13.17 -5.54 -13.44
N SER A 52 -13.71 -6.36 -12.54
CA SER A 52 -13.44 -6.30 -11.11
C SER A 52 -13.28 -7.71 -10.54
N VAL A 53 -12.34 -7.88 -9.62
CA VAL A 53 -12.15 -9.11 -8.84
C VAL A 53 -12.08 -8.76 -7.37
N ILE A 54 -13.12 -9.14 -6.64
CA ILE A 54 -13.21 -9.01 -5.19
C ILE A 54 -13.33 -10.43 -4.63
N ILE A 55 -12.34 -10.84 -3.84
CA ILE A 55 -12.32 -12.14 -3.18
C ILE A 55 -11.99 -11.91 -1.72
N THR A 56 -12.98 -12.16 -0.87
CA THR A 56 -12.90 -11.87 0.56
C THR A 56 -13.32 -13.04 1.44
N ASN A 57 -12.61 -13.24 2.54
CA ASN A 57 -12.99 -14.22 3.58
C ASN A 57 -13.26 -15.62 3.01
N THR A 58 -12.33 -16.13 2.21
CA THR A 58 -12.41 -17.48 1.63
C THR A 58 -11.35 -18.41 2.22
N PHE A 59 -11.57 -19.71 2.05
CA PHE A 59 -10.60 -20.75 2.43
C PHE A 59 -9.58 -21.05 1.33
N LEU A 60 -9.57 -20.26 0.25
CA LEU A 60 -8.69 -20.46 -0.89
C LEU A 60 -7.23 -20.34 -0.47
N SER A 61 -6.41 -21.33 -0.82
CA SER A 61 -4.96 -21.28 -0.57
C SER A 61 -4.15 -20.70 -1.73
N THR A 62 -4.74 -20.65 -2.91
CA THR A 62 -4.20 -20.05 -4.14
C THR A 62 -5.36 -19.47 -4.96
N LEU A 63 -5.06 -18.53 -5.85
CA LEU A 63 -5.98 -18.04 -6.87
C LEU A 63 -5.59 -18.52 -8.29
N ASP A 64 -4.82 -19.61 -8.38
CA ASP A 64 -4.55 -20.28 -9.66
C ASP A 64 -5.87 -20.55 -10.39
N GLY A 65 -5.95 -20.15 -11.66
CA GLY A 65 -7.19 -20.08 -12.41
C GLY A 65 -7.73 -18.66 -12.59
N ILE A 66 -7.09 -17.64 -12.02
CA ILE A 66 -7.33 -16.22 -12.32
C ILE A 66 -6.01 -15.62 -12.82
N ASN A 67 -5.95 -15.25 -14.10
CA ASN A 67 -4.74 -14.74 -14.73
C ASN A 67 -5.05 -13.61 -15.71
N LEU A 68 -5.43 -12.46 -15.16
CA LEU A 68 -5.99 -11.32 -15.88
C LEU A 68 -4.97 -10.60 -16.75
N LYS A 69 -5.41 -10.04 -17.88
CA LYS A 69 -4.59 -9.15 -18.71
C LYS A 69 -4.64 -7.68 -18.24
N THR A 70 -5.84 -7.23 -17.90
CA THR A 70 -6.13 -5.90 -17.32
C THR A 70 -7.31 -6.07 -16.35
N VAL A 71 -7.45 -5.14 -15.41
CA VAL A 71 -8.57 -5.10 -14.46
C VAL A 71 -8.74 -3.66 -13.96
N ASN A 72 -9.95 -3.28 -13.58
CA ASN A 72 -10.17 -1.99 -12.92
C ASN A 72 -9.86 -2.10 -11.43
N THR A 73 -10.52 -3.03 -10.75
CA THR A 73 -10.34 -3.28 -9.32
C THR A 73 -9.91 -4.72 -9.06
N LEU A 74 -8.85 -4.88 -8.29
CA LEU A 74 -8.35 -6.16 -7.79
C LEU A 74 -8.21 -6.06 -6.27
N ASN A 75 -9.18 -6.61 -5.54
CA ASN A 75 -9.24 -6.54 -4.09
C ASN A 75 -9.29 -7.95 -3.50
N ILE A 76 -8.14 -8.42 -3.01
CA ILE A 76 -7.97 -9.73 -2.40
C ILE A 76 -7.69 -9.51 -0.92
N ASN A 77 -8.68 -9.77 -0.07
CA ASN A 77 -8.56 -9.48 1.35
C ASN A 77 -9.14 -10.54 2.28
N ASN A 78 -8.67 -10.63 3.52
CA ASN A 78 -9.23 -11.54 4.53
C ASN A 78 -9.17 -13.03 4.14
N ASN A 79 -8.32 -13.43 3.21
CA ASN A 79 -8.15 -14.84 2.82
C ASN A 79 -6.99 -15.47 3.61
N ASN A 80 -7.24 -15.79 4.87
CA ASN A 80 -6.21 -16.21 5.85
C ASN A 80 -5.42 -17.47 5.47
N ARG A 81 -5.87 -18.22 4.46
CA ARG A 81 -5.20 -19.42 3.95
C ARG A 81 -4.41 -19.18 2.67
N LEU A 82 -4.59 -18.02 2.03
CA LEU A 82 -3.97 -17.69 0.76
C LEU A 82 -2.46 -17.55 0.95
N LYS A 83 -1.68 -18.35 0.21
CA LYS A 83 -0.21 -18.37 0.29
C LYS A 83 0.45 -17.76 -0.92
N THR A 84 -0.18 -17.85 -2.08
CA THR A 84 0.38 -17.36 -3.33
C THR A 84 -0.70 -16.64 -4.13
N PHE A 85 -0.33 -15.51 -4.70
CA PHE A 85 -1.11 -14.85 -5.72
C PHE A 85 -0.20 -14.27 -6.81
N SER A 86 -0.37 -14.74 -8.04
CA SER A 86 0.39 -14.27 -9.18
C SER A 86 -0.52 -14.06 -10.37
N THR A 87 -0.34 -12.94 -11.09
CA THR A 87 -1.14 -12.66 -12.29
C THR A 87 -0.34 -11.83 -13.30
N GLN A 88 -0.58 -12.09 -14.59
CA GLN A 88 0.07 -11.41 -15.72
C GLN A 88 -0.45 -9.98 -15.99
N VAL A 89 -1.28 -9.43 -15.09
CA VAL A 89 -1.96 -8.15 -15.30
C VAL A 89 -0.97 -7.05 -15.65
N GLY A 90 -1.25 -6.33 -16.74
CA GLY A 90 -0.39 -5.24 -17.21
C GLY A 90 -0.79 -3.88 -16.65
N ASN A 91 -2.09 -3.67 -16.39
CA ASN A 91 -2.64 -2.40 -15.94
C ASN A 91 -3.77 -2.62 -14.91
N ILE A 92 -3.82 -1.75 -13.88
CA ILE A 92 -4.89 -1.73 -12.88
C ILE A 92 -5.50 -0.33 -12.79
N HIS A 93 -6.74 -0.16 -13.25
CA HIS A 93 -7.32 1.17 -13.51
C HIS A 93 -7.85 1.95 -12.31
N ASP A 94 -8.24 1.29 -11.24
CA ASP A 94 -8.80 1.94 -10.05
C ASP A 94 -8.00 1.61 -8.79
N LEU A 95 -7.94 0.32 -8.44
CA LEU A 95 -7.41 -0.13 -7.15
C LEU A 95 -6.83 -1.55 -7.23
N LEU A 96 -5.61 -1.68 -6.72
CA LEU A 96 -5.07 -2.94 -6.22
C LEU A 96 -5.03 -2.88 -4.68
N ASN A 97 -5.72 -3.81 -4.03
CA ASN A 97 -5.69 -3.98 -2.59
C ASN A 97 -5.39 -5.43 -2.23
N ILE A 98 -4.25 -5.66 -1.58
CA ILE A 98 -3.89 -6.95 -0.97
C ILE A 98 -3.76 -6.72 0.53
N ASP A 99 -4.64 -7.33 1.31
CA ASP A 99 -4.77 -7.01 2.73
C ASP A 99 -5.22 -8.22 3.57
N SER A 100 -4.64 -8.43 4.75
CA SER A 100 -5.15 -9.37 5.75
C SER A 100 -5.35 -10.78 5.20
N ASN A 101 -4.45 -11.23 4.32
CA ASN A 101 -4.45 -12.59 3.78
C ASN A 101 -3.56 -13.50 4.64
N GLY A 102 -3.25 -14.71 4.15
CA GLY A 102 -2.34 -15.61 4.85
C GLY A 102 -0.99 -14.95 5.16
N LYS A 103 -0.46 -15.17 6.36
CA LYS A 103 0.78 -14.55 6.85
C LYS A 103 2.00 -14.75 5.94
N ASP A 104 1.99 -15.85 5.20
CA ASP A 104 3.06 -16.26 4.29
C ASP A 104 2.73 -15.88 2.83
N LEU A 105 1.80 -14.96 2.60
CA LEU A 105 1.35 -14.60 1.25
C LEU A 105 2.47 -13.97 0.42
N GLU A 106 2.87 -14.70 -0.62
CA GLU A 106 3.73 -14.22 -1.69
C GLU A 106 2.90 -13.68 -2.85
N VAL A 107 3.16 -12.43 -3.25
CA VAL A 107 2.43 -11.74 -4.31
C VAL A 107 3.34 -11.38 -5.46
N SER A 108 2.93 -11.67 -6.70
CA SER A 108 3.70 -11.35 -7.90
C SER A 108 2.87 -10.73 -9.01
N PHE A 109 3.34 -9.60 -9.51
CA PHE A 109 2.82 -8.89 -10.68
C PHE A 109 3.96 -8.66 -11.67
N PRO A 110 4.42 -9.72 -12.35
CA PRO A 110 5.64 -9.67 -13.17
C PRO A 110 5.55 -8.69 -14.34
N ASN A 111 4.34 -8.48 -14.87
CA ASN A 111 4.11 -7.68 -16.07
C ASN A 111 3.36 -6.36 -15.79
N LEU A 112 3.09 -6.03 -14.52
CA LEU A 112 2.36 -4.82 -14.18
C LEU A 112 3.22 -3.61 -14.52
N LEU A 113 2.75 -2.79 -15.46
CA LEU A 113 3.44 -1.59 -15.94
C LEU A 113 2.91 -0.34 -15.22
N TRP A 114 1.59 -0.30 -14.99
CA TRP A 114 0.92 0.88 -14.48
C TRP A 114 -0.25 0.50 -13.55
N ALA A 115 -0.45 1.27 -12.48
CA ALA A 115 -1.60 1.15 -11.61
C ALA A 115 -2.12 2.51 -11.15
N ALA A 116 -3.42 2.61 -10.89
CA ALA A 116 -3.99 3.82 -10.31
C ALA A 116 -3.66 3.93 -8.82
N ASN A 117 -4.02 2.95 -8.00
CA ASN A 117 -3.70 2.93 -6.58
C ASN A 117 -3.31 1.51 -6.16
N MET A 118 -2.35 1.40 -5.25
CA MET A 118 -1.85 0.12 -4.77
C MET A 118 -1.66 0.16 -3.26
N THR A 119 -2.28 -0.79 -2.56
CA THR A 119 -2.09 -1.03 -1.13
C THR A 119 -1.68 -2.48 -0.92
N PHE A 120 -0.57 -2.66 -0.19
CA PHE A 120 -0.10 -3.95 0.28
C PHE A 120 -0.01 -3.95 1.79
N ARG A 121 -0.77 -4.84 2.41
CA ARG A 121 -0.77 -5.07 3.85
C ARG A 121 -0.61 -6.56 4.16
N ASN A 122 0.21 -6.86 5.17
CA ASN A 122 0.46 -8.22 5.66
C ASN A 122 0.95 -9.22 4.59
N CYS A 123 1.77 -8.77 3.64
CA CYS A 123 2.42 -9.64 2.64
C CYS A 123 3.80 -10.12 3.14
N SER A 124 4.17 -11.36 2.84
CA SER A 124 5.50 -11.91 3.12
C SER A 124 6.51 -11.60 2.01
N SER A 125 6.03 -11.40 0.78
CA SER A 125 6.83 -11.04 -0.39
C SER A 125 5.97 -10.31 -1.42
N ILE A 126 6.57 -9.33 -2.11
CA ILE A 126 5.94 -8.57 -3.19
C ILE A 126 6.93 -8.46 -4.34
N SER A 127 6.54 -8.89 -5.54
CA SER A 127 7.33 -8.78 -6.76
C SER A 127 6.61 -7.93 -7.80
N ILE A 128 7.17 -6.76 -8.12
CA ILE A 128 6.63 -5.76 -9.06
C ILE A 128 7.74 -5.25 -10.01
N PRO A 129 8.50 -6.14 -10.69
CA PRO A 129 9.72 -5.76 -11.39
C PRO A 129 9.49 -4.81 -12.57
N SER A 130 8.32 -4.90 -13.21
CA SER A 130 7.97 -4.11 -14.39
C SER A 130 7.26 -2.80 -14.08
N LEU A 131 6.87 -2.57 -12.82
CA LEU A 131 6.05 -1.41 -12.44
C LEU A 131 6.83 -0.14 -12.73
N SER A 132 6.28 0.70 -13.61
CA SER A 132 6.92 1.94 -14.05
C SER A 132 6.29 3.18 -13.43
N THR A 133 4.97 3.18 -13.27
CA THR A 133 4.21 4.33 -12.80
C THR A 133 3.04 3.91 -11.93
N VAL A 134 2.83 4.65 -10.82
CA VAL A 134 1.58 4.64 -10.07
C VAL A 134 0.94 6.01 -10.17
N ASN A 135 -0.27 6.14 -10.69
CA ASN A 135 -0.90 7.43 -10.93
C ASN A 135 -1.40 8.11 -9.64
N GLY A 136 -1.78 7.31 -8.66
CA GLY A 136 -2.24 7.71 -7.33
C GLY A 136 -1.24 7.27 -6.27
N SER A 137 -1.71 6.60 -5.22
CA SER A 137 -0.86 6.24 -4.08
C SER A 137 -0.35 4.80 -4.15
N LEU A 138 0.87 4.59 -3.64
CA LEU A 138 1.50 3.29 -3.44
C LEU A 138 1.90 3.16 -1.96
N GLY A 139 1.29 2.21 -1.26
CA GLY A 139 1.51 2.02 0.17
C GLY A 139 1.84 0.60 0.57
N PHE A 140 2.82 0.46 1.45
CA PHE A 140 3.28 -0.79 2.06
C PHE A 140 3.14 -0.68 3.58
N TYR A 141 2.21 -1.44 4.15
CA TYR A 141 1.83 -1.37 5.57
C TYR A 141 1.97 -2.73 6.25
N GLU A 142 2.62 -2.81 7.40
CA GLU A 142 2.58 -4.03 8.23
C GLU A 142 2.97 -5.31 7.47
N ASN A 143 3.92 -5.20 6.54
CA ASN A 143 4.42 -6.34 5.78
C ASN A 143 5.59 -7.00 6.50
N TYR A 144 5.85 -8.24 6.11
CA TYR A 144 6.84 -9.11 6.73
C TYR A 144 8.10 -9.31 5.88
N PHE A 145 8.14 -8.77 4.66
CA PHE A 145 9.30 -8.87 3.77
C PHE A 145 10.51 -8.10 4.30
N THR A 146 11.71 -8.58 3.97
CA THR A 146 12.98 -7.94 4.35
C THR A 146 13.47 -6.94 3.32
N SER A 147 12.99 -7.03 2.09
CA SER A 147 13.37 -6.14 1.00
C SER A 147 12.23 -5.92 0.02
N LEU A 148 12.21 -4.74 -0.60
CA LEU A 148 11.36 -4.46 -1.76
C LEU A 148 12.23 -3.91 -2.89
N SER A 149 12.00 -4.42 -4.11
CA SER A 149 12.62 -3.91 -5.32
C SER A 149 11.56 -3.56 -6.37
N ALA A 150 11.65 -2.33 -6.89
CA ALA A 150 10.84 -1.84 -8.00
C ALA A 150 11.75 -1.06 -8.96
N PRO A 151 12.62 -1.76 -9.72
CA PRO A 151 13.73 -1.14 -10.43
C PRO A 151 13.28 -0.19 -11.55
N ASN A 152 12.08 -0.41 -12.11
CA ASN A 152 11.54 0.39 -13.20
C ASN A 152 10.63 1.54 -12.72
N LEU A 153 10.32 1.63 -11.42
CA LEU A 153 9.38 2.62 -10.91
C LEU A 153 10.03 4.01 -10.95
N THR A 154 9.43 4.91 -11.73
CA THR A 154 9.95 6.27 -11.94
C THR A 154 9.08 7.36 -11.34
N SER A 155 7.78 7.11 -11.13
CA SER A 155 6.83 8.09 -10.61
C SER A 155 5.72 7.44 -9.78
N VAL A 156 5.38 8.05 -8.65
CA VAL A 156 4.18 7.79 -7.86
C VAL A 156 3.41 9.10 -7.74
N GLY A 157 2.15 9.15 -8.16
CA GLY A 157 1.36 10.37 -8.10
C GLY A 157 1.68 11.40 -9.19
N ASN A 158 1.22 12.63 -8.97
CA ASN A 158 1.43 13.78 -9.84
C ASN A 158 1.86 15.02 -9.02
N THR A 159 3.08 15.50 -9.27
CA THR A 159 3.67 16.65 -8.56
C THR A 159 3.03 17.99 -8.94
N ALA A 160 2.30 18.07 -10.05
CA ALA A 160 1.62 19.30 -10.47
C ALA A 160 0.42 19.63 -9.57
N ASN A 161 -0.25 18.62 -9.01
CA ASN A 161 -1.45 18.79 -8.19
C ASN A 161 -1.33 18.22 -6.77
N GLY A 162 -0.15 17.69 -6.38
CA GLY A 162 0.08 17.18 -5.03
C GLY A 162 -0.54 15.81 -4.76
N GLN A 163 -1.02 15.10 -5.79
CA GLN A 163 -1.76 13.86 -5.63
C GLN A 163 -0.84 12.64 -5.61
N GLY A 164 -1.15 11.64 -4.78
CA GLY A 164 -0.54 10.31 -4.83
C GLY A 164 0.70 10.19 -3.96
N SER A 165 0.59 9.45 -2.86
CA SER A 165 1.66 9.33 -1.87
C SER A 165 2.41 8.00 -1.99
N LEU A 166 3.68 7.99 -1.61
CA LEU A 166 4.48 6.78 -1.44
C LEU A 166 4.70 6.54 0.04
N ALA A 167 4.33 5.37 0.56
CA ALA A 167 4.41 5.09 1.99
C ALA A 167 5.00 3.71 2.29
N PHE A 168 5.96 3.68 3.22
CA PHE A 168 6.49 2.48 3.87
C PHE A 168 6.29 2.61 5.37
N VAL A 169 5.27 1.97 5.91
CA VAL A 169 4.87 2.17 7.31
C VAL A 169 4.75 0.85 8.04
N ALA A 170 5.37 0.77 9.22
CA ALA A 170 5.26 -0.37 10.13
C ALA A 170 5.66 -1.70 9.49
N ASN A 171 6.71 -1.74 8.66
CA ASN A 171 7.27 -2.99 8.12
C ASN A 171 8.54 -3.34 8.93
N PRO A 172 8.41 -4.00 10.10
CA PRO A 172 9.52 -4.10 11.07
C PRO A 172 10.74 -4.85 10.54
N SER A 173 10.53 -5.79 9.63
CA SER A 173 11.59 -6.61 9.00
C SER A 173 12.24 -5.95 7.78
N LEU A 174 11.65 -4.87 7.24
CA LEU A 174 12.14 -4.22 6.02
C LEU A 174 13.51 -3.59 6.28
N ALA A 175 14.54 -4.12 5.63
CA ALA A 175 15.91 -3.66 5.73
C ALA A 175 16.42 -2.98 4.46
N ASN A 176 15.81 -3.26 3.30
CA ASN A 176 16.28 -2.73 2.02
C ASN A 176 15.13 -2.28 1.11
N ILE A 177 15.25 -1.06 0.58
CA ILE A 177 14.37 -0.54 -0.46
C ILE A 177 15.22 -0.23 -1.69
N THR A 178 14.90 -0.84 -2.84
CA THR A 178 15.63 -0.62 -4.10
C THR A 178 14.69 -0.08 -5.16
N ILE A 179 14.63 1.25 -5.26
CA ILE A 179 13.80 1.99 -6.22
C ILE A 179 14.63 3.15 -6.81
N ASN A 180 15.79 2.81 -7.36
CA ASN A 180 16.79 3.78 -7.78
C ASN A 180 16.33 4.70 -8.92
N GLY A 181 15.30 4.28 -9.67
CA GLY A 181 14.72 5.04 -10.78
C GLY A 181 13.66 6.07 -10.37
N LEU A 182 13.24 6.11 -9.10
CA LEU A 182 12.16 7.00 -8.66
C LEU A 182 12.60 8.47 -8.76
N THR A 183 11.90 9.23 -9.60
CA THR A 183 12.17 10.65 -9.83
C THR A 183 11.18 11.58 -9.13
N LYS A 184 9.93 11.12 -8.95
CA LYS A 184 8.82 11.96 -8.48
C LYS A 184 7.91 11.21 -7.51
N VAL A 185 7.53 11.90 -6.44
CA VAL A 185 6.38 11.54 -5.59
C VAL A 185 5.41 12.72 -5.59
N GLY A 186 4.18 12.50 -6.03
CA GLY A 186 3.22 13.58 -6.24
C GLY A 186 2.74 14.22 -4.94
N GLY A 187 2.38 13.41 -3.96
CA GLY A 187 1.96 13.80 -2.62
C GLY A 187 3.05 13.58 -1.59
N ALA A 188 2.68 13.01 -0.44
CA ALA A 188 3.62 12.76 0.64
C ALA A 188 4.53 11.57 0.34
N PHE A 189 5.78 11.63 0.78
CA PHE A 189 6.68 10.50 0.85
C PHE A 189 6.94 10.16 2.32
N GLN A 190 6.37 9.05 2.77
CA GLN A 190 6.44 8.60 4.16
C GLN A 190 7.27 7.33 4.32
N ILE A 191 8.19 7.34 5.27
CA ILE A 191 8.91 6.15 5.77
C ILE A 191 8.83 6.22 7.29
N ALA A 192 8.07 5.33 7.92
CA ALA A 192 7.83 5.36 9.36
C ALA A 192 7.79 3.96 9.96
N ASN A 193 8.33 3.80 11.17
CA ASN A 193 8.24 2.56 11.95
C ASN A 193 8.78 1.30 11.22
N ASN A 194 9.86 1.44 10.46
CA ASN A 194 10.56 0.30 9.85
C ASN A 194 11.86 0.05 10.62
N SER A 195 11.78 -0.73 11.72
CA SER A 195 12.86 -0.86 12.70
C SER A 195 14.18 -1.42 12.16
N ALA A 196 14.12 -2.25 11.11
CA ALA A 196 15.30 -2.83 10.47
C ALA A 196 15.86 -1.99 9.30
N LEU A 197 15.22 -0.87 8.94
CA LEU A 197 15.63 -0.05 7.81
C LEU A 197 16.65 0.99 8.28
N GLU A 198 17.93 0.68 8.07
CA GLU A 198 19.05 1.52 8.52
C GLU A 198 19.53 2.52 7.46
N ASP A 199 19.31 2.24 6.18
CA ASP A 199 19.74 3.07 5.07
C ASP A 199 18.59 3.43 4.14
N ILE A 200 18.52 4.71 3.76
CA ILE A 200 17.51 5.25 2.85
C ILE A 200 18.24 5.93 1.69
N SER A 201 17.97 5.51 0.46
CA SER A 201 18.60 6.08 -0.73
C SER A 201 17.62 6.12 -1.90
N PHE A 202 17.43 7.32 -2.46
CA PHE A 202 16.65 7.55 -3.68
C PHE A 202 17.45 8.48 -4.60
N PRO A 203 18.47 7.96 -5.29
CA PRO A 203 19.47 8.78 -5.98
C PRO A 203 18.93 9.54 -7.21
N ALA A 204 17.76 9.17 -7.72
CA ALA A 204 17.10 9.84 -8.83
C ALA A 204 15.97 10.78 -8.41
N LEU A 205 15.59 10.82 -7.12
CA LEU A 205 14.45 11.59 -6.64
C LEU A 205 14.77 13.08 -6.75
N THR A 206 13.95 13.80 -7.53
CA THR A 206 14.06 15.25 -7.68
C THR A 206 12.92 15.95 -6.95
N GLN A 207 11.69 15.47 -7.10
CA GLN A 207 10.50 16.21 -6.65
C GLN A 207 9.60 15.42 -5.71
N VAL A 208 9.14 16.10 -4.66
CA VAL A 208 8.04 15.67 -3.77
C VAL A 208 7.00 16.78 -3.71
N GLY A 209 5.83 16.55 -4.31
CA GLY A 209 4.78 17.57 -4.36
C GLY A 209 3.99 17.74 -3.06
N GLY A 210 4.21 16.86 -2.08
CA GLY A 210 3.76 16.98 -0.69
C GLY A 210 4.93 17.04 0.29
N ALA A 211 4.73 16.44 1.47
CA ALA A 211 5.74 16.41 2.52
C ALA A 211 6.68 15.21 2.42
N ILE A 212 7.94 15.37 2.83
CA ILE A 212 8.81 14.24 3.22
C ILE A 212 8.62 14.01 4.72
N ASP A 213 8.27 12.80 5.11
CA ASP A 213 8.08 12.40 6.51
C ASP A 213 8.77 11.07 6.80
N PHE A 214 10.05 11.15 7.18
CA PHE A 214 10.90 10.02 7.50
C PHE A 214 11.16 9.96 9.01
N SER A 215 10.77 8.85 9.63
CA SER A 215 10.99 8.58 11.06
C SER A 215 11.42 7.14 11.30
N GLY A 216 12.45 6.93 12.12
CA GLY A 216 12.93 5.57 12.42
C GLY A 216 14.33 5.50 13.02
N ASN A 217 15.08 4.49 12.61
CA ASN A 217 16.45 4.22 13.05
C ASN A 217 17.38 4.08 11.84
N PHE A 218 17.60 5.20 11.15
CA PHE A 218 18.39 5.24 9.91
C PHE A 218 19.53 6.26 9.96
N SER A 219 20.57 6.02 9.18
CA SER A 219 21.65 6.96 8.88
C SER A 219 21.16 8.08 7.93
N THR A 220 21.95 9.14 7.73
CA THR A 220 21.56 10.28 6.87
C THR A 220 21.05 9.80 5.50
N PRO A 221 19.77 10.03 5.14
CA PRO A 221 19.22 9.62 3.86
C PRO A 221 19.95 10.23 2.66
N GLN A 222 20.15 9.45 1.59
CA GLN A 222 20.86 9.88 0.39
C GLN A 222 19.87 10.33 -0.70
N LEU A 223 19.67 11.64 -0.79
CA LEU A 223 18.74 12.29 -1.74
C LEU A 223 19.46 13.36 -2.60
N PRO A 224 20.55 13.04 -3.30
CA PRO A 224 21.47 14.02 -3.89
C PRO A 224 20.90 14.88 -5.02
N LYS A 225 19.73 14.52 -5.56
CA LYS A 225 19.05 15.24 -6.66
C LYS A 225 17.79 15.97 -6.22
N LEU A 226 17.46 15.93 -4.92
CA LEU A 226 16.25 16.54 -4.41
C LEU A 226 16.32 18.06 -4.61
N ASP A 227 15.37 18.60 -5.37
CA ASP A 227 15.35 20.01 -5.77
C ASP A 227 14.04 20.74 -5.43
N ASP A 228 12.93 20.02 -5.24
CA ASP A 228 11.61 20.59 -4.97
C ASP A 228 10.79 19.72 -4.01
N VAL A 229 10.62 20.18 -2.78
CA VAL A 229 9.69 19.66 -1.77
C VAL A 229 8.68 20.75 -1.43
N LYS A 230 7.46 20.61 -1.94
CA LYS A 230 6.41 21.63 -1.77
C LYS A 230 5.80 21.65 -0.37
N GLY A 231 5.80 20.51 0.32
CA GLY A 231 5.27 20.35 1.66
C GLY A 231 6.32 20.49 2.76
N GLY A 232 5.95 20.07 3.97
CA GLY A 232 6.89 20.00 5.10
C GLY A 232 7.96 18.92 4.92
N PHE A 233 9.03 19.05 5.69
CA PHE A 233 10.13 18.12 5.75
C PHE A 233 10.34 17.72 7.21
N ASN A 234 9.97 16.48 7.53
CA ASN A 234 10.21 15.87 8.82
C ASN A 234 11.17 14.69 8.66
N MET A 235 12.35 14.81 9.25
CA MET A 235 13.38 13.78 9.25
C MET A 235 13.89 13.57 10.67
N GLN A 236 13.44 12.49 11.29
CA GLN A 236 13.78 12.17 12.67
C GLN A 236 14.35 10.76 12.75
N SER A 237 15.56 10.63 13.28
CA SER A 237 16.17 9.32 13.46
C SER A 237 16.63 9.13 14.90
N THR A 238 16.55 7.90 15.38
CA THR A 238 17.20 7.47 16.64
C THR A 238 18.70 7.26 16.45
N ALA A 239 19.15 6.96 15.23
CA ALA A 239 20.56 6.98 14.85
C ALA A 239 21.01 8.41 14.49
N GLN A 240 22.32 8.66 14.57
CA GLN A 240 22.89 9.96 14.22
C GLN A 240 22.68 10.27 12.73
N ILE A 241 22.09 11.44 12.46
CA ILE A 241 21.94 11.98 11.11
C ILE A 241 22.58 13.38 11.01
N ASP A 242 23.11 13.67 9.83
CA ASP A 242 23.58 14.98 9.44
C ASP A 242 22.45 15.74 8.73
N CYS A 243 22.12 16.90 9.26
CA CYS A 243 21.05 17.75 8.77
C CYS A 243 21.55 18.98 8.01
N ASP A 244 22.87 19.19 7.88
CA ASP A 244 23.42 20.45 7.36
C ASP A 244 23.15 20.63 5.87
N GLY A 245 23.23 19.54 5.08
CA GLY A 245 22.75 19.52 3.68
C GLY A 245 21.29 19.95 3.61
N PHE A 246 20.40 19.20 4.27
CA PHE A 246 18.95 19.46 4.27
C PHE A 246 18.57 20.86 4.77
N LYS A 247 19.31 21.41 5.74
CA LYS A 247 19.16 22.81 6.14
C LYS A 247 19.50 23.75 5.00
N SER A 248 20.62 23.55 4.30
CA SER A 248 21.00 24.35 3.14
C SER A 248 19.94 24.30 2.03
N GLU A 249 19.40 23.12 1.71
CA GLU A 249 18.29 22.97 0.75
C GLU A 249 17.00 23.68 1.21
N SER A 250 16.73 23.72 2.52
CA SER A 250 15.62 24.52 3.05
C SER A 250 15.86 26.03 2.92
N HIS A 251 17.08 26.51 3.19
CA HIS A 251 17.42 27.93 3.04
C HIS A 251 17.44 28.40 1.58
N SER A 252 17.78 27.51 0.63
CA SER A 252 17.74 27.81 -0.81
C SER A 252 16.33 27.78 -1.41
N GLY A 253 15.34 27.30 -0.66
CA GLY A 253 13.94 27.20 -1.08
C GLY A 253 13.57 25.91 -1.80
N ALA A 254 14.49 24.94 -1.88
CA ALA A 254 14.18 23.59 -2.38
C ALA A 254 13.20 22.88 -1.45
N ILE A 255 13.30 23.09 -0.12
CA ILE A 255 12.31 22.63 0.86
C ILE A 255 11.47 23.83 1.33
N GLN A 256 10.19 23.84 0.97
CA GLN A 256 9.33 25.04 1.08
C GLN A 256 8.50 25.09 2.36
N GLY A 257 8.18 23.93 2.95
CA GLY A 257 7.32 23.83 4.13
C GLY A 257 8.06 23.88 5.47
N THR A 258 7.39 23.41 6.53
CA THR A 258 8.00 23.31 7.86
C THR A 258 9.20 22.37 7.84
N PHE A 259 10.33 22.79 8.42
CA PHE A 259 11.56 22.01 8.43
C PHE A 259 11.87 21.47 9.82
N VAL A 260 11.94 20.15 9.94
CA VAL A 260 12.38 19.42 11.13
C VAL A 260 13.37 18.36 10.66
N CYS A 261 14.63 18.50 11.07
CA CYS A 261 15.65 17.47 10.89
C CYS A 261 16.44 17.35 12.20
N LYS A 262 16.42 16.17 12.82
CA LYS A 262 17.11 15.93 14.10
C LYS A 262 17.34 14.46 14.41
N THR A 263 18.43 14.20 15.13
CA THR A 263 18.61 12.97 15.89
C THR A 263 17.83 13.06 17.22
N THR A 264 17.02 12.06 17.55
CA THR A 264 16.18 12.03 18.77
C THR A 264 15.90 10.60 19.21
N ALA A 265 15.87 10.34 20.52
CA ALA A 265 15.51 9.03 21.07
C ALA A 265 14.03 8.66 20.81
N ASP A 266 13.20 9.65 20.52
CA ASP A 266 11.75 9.50 20.35
C ASP A 266 11.35 10.05 18.97
N ALA A 267 11.84 9.37 17.91
CA ALA A 267 11.60 9.76 16.52
C ALA A 267 10.14 9.52 16.14
N LYS A 268 9.46 10.58 15.67
CA LYS A 268 8.02 10.55 15.38
C LYS A 268 7.72 10.98 13.95
N SER A 269 6.80 10.26 13.32
CA SER A 269 6.15 10.68 12.08
C SER A 269 5.21 11.85 12.35
N GLY A 270 5.03 12.69 11.34
CA GLY A 270 4.15 13.85 11.37
C GLY A 270 4.91 15.15 11.12
N THR A 271 4.43 15.94 10.17
CA THR A 271 4.82 17.33 10.01
C THR A 271 3.90 18.17 10.90
N SER A 272 4.43 18.76 11.97
CA SER A 272 3.64 19.68 12.79
C SER A 272 3.22 20.88 11.92
N THR A 273 1.95 20.94 11.55
CA THR A 273 1.31 22.16 11.08
C THR A 273 1.14 23.06 12.30
N SER A 274 1.97 24.08 12.40
CA SER A 274 1.77 25.15 13.38
C SER A 274 0.41 25.82 13.10
N GLY A 275 -0.59 25.53 13.94
CA GLY A 275 -1.84 26.28 13.99
C GLY A 275 -3.10 25.41 14.11
N SER A 276 -3.42 24.98 15.32
CA SER A 276 -4.78 25.10 15.91
C SER A 276 -4.76 24.51 17.32
N SER A 277 -4.87 25.41 18.31
CA SER A 277 -5.20 25.11 19.69
C SER A 277 -6.41 24.19 19.79
N SER A 278 -6.27 23.12 20.58
CA SER A 278 -7.34 22.23 20.98
C SER A 278 -8.39 22.98 21.82
N THR A 279 -9.55 23.25 21.25
CA THR A 279 -10.79 23.47 21.99
C THR A 279 -11.80 22.41 21.57
N SER A 280 -12.21 21.62 22.55
CA SER A 280 -13.24 20.60 22.49
C SER A 280 -14.63 21.20 22.25
N SER A 281 -15.33 20.73 21.21
CA SER A 281 -16.80 20.66 21.23
C SER A 281 -17.32 19.66 20.20
N SER A 282 -18.15 18.75 20.70
CA SER A 282 -18.98 17.78 19.99
C SER A 282 -19.94 18.42 18.99
N GLY A 283 -20.13 17.77 17.83
CA GLY A 283 -21.21 18.09 16.89
C GLY A 283 -21.16 17.20 15.66
N SER A 284 -22.10 16.26 15.56
CA SER A 284 -22.30 15.37 14.42
C SER A 284 -23.02 16.09 13.27
N SER A 285 -22.47 16.04 12.06
CA SER A 285 -23.25 16.01 10.81
C SER A 285 -22.39 15.56 9.64
N SER A 286 -22.90 14.59 8.89
CA SER A 286 -22.34 13.96 7.71
C SER A 286 -22.39 14.86 6.46
N SER A 287 -21.28 14.93 5.72
CA SER A 287 -21.28 14.93 4.25
C SER A 287 -19.87 14.71 3.68
N THR A 288 -19.85 14.00 2.56
CA THR A 288 -18.74 13.43 1.78
C THR A 288 -17.63 14.38 1.30
N SER A 289 -16.49 13.74 1.02
CA SER A 289 -15.35 14.15 0.18
C SER A 289 -14.23 15.01 0.81
N LYS A 290 -13.18 14.30 1.26
CA LYS A 290 -11.77 14.51 0.88
C LYS A 290 -10.95 13.38 1.49
N ALA A 291 -10.35 12.56 0.64
CA ALA A 291 -9.32 11.61 1.05
C ALA A 291 -8.08 12.41 1.46
N ALA A 292 -8.09 12.90 2.70
CA ALA A 292 -6.88 13.24 3.42
C ALA A 292 -6.26 11.92 3.87
N ALA A 293 -4.97 11.76 3.62
CA ALA A 293 -4.16 10.76 4.28
C ALA A 293 -4.35 10.95 5.79
N ALA A 294 -5.17 10.10 6.40
CA ALA A 294 -5.26 10.01 7.84
C ALA A 294 -3.88 9.54 8.29
N SER A 295 -3.16 10.44 8.95
CA SER A 295 -1.98 10.13 9.73
C SER A 295 -2.37 9.05 10.72
N TYR A 296 -1.94 7.81 10.46
CA TYR A 296 -1.95 6.75 11.46
C TYR A 296 -0.86 7.10 12.50
N GLY A 297 -1.20 8.02 13.41
CA GLY A 297 -0.46 8.23 14.63
C GLY A 297 -0.73 7.04 15.56
N VAL A 298 0.09 6.01 15.46
CA VAL A 298 0.14 4.96 16.48
C VAL A 298 0.83 5.61 17.68
N ASN A 299 0.04 6.08 18.65
CA ASN A 299 0.55 6.37 19.98
C ASN A 299 0.93 5.03 20.63
N GLU A 300 2.22 4.76 20.69
CA GLU A 300 2.86 3.76 21.56
C GLU A 300 2.62 4.14 23.03
N ALA A 301 1.41 3.91 23.51
CA ALA A 301 1.06 3.91 24.92
C ALA A 301 -0.29 3.20 25.12
N LEU A 302 -0.39 1.91 24.73
CA LEU A 302 -1.29 0.95 25.38
C LEU A 302 -1.00 -0.47 24.85
N VAL A 303 0.09 -1.07 25.36
CA VAL A 303 0.17 -2.53 25.44
C VAL A 303 -0.81 -2.95 26.53
N GLY A 304 -1.94 -3.55 26.16
CA GLY A 304 -2.82 -4.20 27.13
C GLY A 304 -4.28 -4.43 26.71
N VAL A 305 -4.59 -5.70 26.41
CA VAL A 305 -5.86 -6.39 26.74
C VAL A 305 -7.08 -6.15 25.82
N SER A 306 -7.19 -7.04 24.82
CA SER A 306 -8.38 -7.82 24.39
C SER A 306 -9.80 -7.25 24.43
N VAL A 307 -10.51 -7.29 23.29
CA VAL A 307 -11.96 -7.65 23.16
C VAL A 307 -12.16 -8.20 21.71
N VAL A 308 -12.27 -9.53 21.50
CA VAL A 308 -13.52 -10.30 21.25
C VAL A 308 -14.27 -9.80 19.99
N GLY A 309 -14.50 -10.56 18.92
CA GLY A 309 -14.98 -11.94 18.90
C GLY A 309 -16.51 -12.03 18.96
N GLY A 310 -17.22 -11.50 17.95
CA GLY A 310 -18.60 -11.92 17.60
C GLY A 310 -19.78 -11.27 18.33
N LEU A 311 -20.84 -10.96 17.57
CA LEU A 311 -22.29 -10.86 17.89
C LEU A 311 -22.91 -10.10 16.69
N LEU A 312 -23.51 -10.73 15.66
CA LEU A 312 -24.73 -11.54 15.62
C LEU A 312 -25.86 -11.04 16.53
N GLN A 313 -27.03 -10.78 15.91
CA GLN A 313 -28.35 -10.49 16.51
C GLN A 313 -28.50 -9.04 17.06
N MET A 314 -29.49 -8.21 16.69
CA MET A 314 -30.97 -8.32 16.53
C MET A 314 -31.46 -7.01 15.84
N LEU A 315 -32.65 -6.77 15.27
CA LEU A 315 -33.93 -7.45 15.02
C LEU A 315 -34.80 -6.49 14.17
N LEU A 316 -35.79 -7.06 13.45
CA LEU A 316 -36.88 -6.47 12.64
C LEU A 316 -36.58 -6.16 11.17
#